data_AF-B6VC03-F1
#
_entry.id   AF-B6VC03-F1
#
_cell.length_a   1.000
_cell.length_b   1.000
_cell.length_c   1.000
_cell.angle_alpha   90.00
_cell.angle_beta   90.00
_cell.angle_gamma   90.00
#
_symmetry.space_group_name_H-M   'P 1'
#
loop_
_entity.id
_entity.type
_entity.pdbx_description
1 polymer ?
#
loop_
_entity_poly.entity_id
_entity_poly.type
_entity_poly.pdbx_seq_one_letter_code
_entity_poly.pdbx_strand_id
1 'polypeptide(L)'
;MIKNLAFLSICIVSSLARDTKLEKYAKQFSPKTIVEGDHISRQYPKFLMEVTLSFGMNEETTKFIEAVIEKNFNGNLHDLDGMNTMAETIQDMLGGYWSVQIFEDPYIFANTAFRRSSSFVVFDVNKMGIAAIKEG
;
A
#
# COMPACT_ATOMS: atom_id res chain seq x y z
N MET A 1 24.34 4.71 32.88
CA MET A 1 24.52 4.42 31.44
C MET A 1 23.83 3.09 31.07
N ILE A 2 22.53 2.93 31.33
CA ILE A 2 21.77 1.66 31.08
C ILE A 2 20.40 1.92 30.42
N LYS A 3 19.93 3.18 30.32
CA LYS A 3 18.59 3.49 29.77
C LYS A 3 18.45 3.35 28.25
N ASN A 4 19.54 3.23 27.49
CA ASN A 4 19.49 3.18 26.03
C ASN A 4 19.29 1.76 25.44
N LEU A 5 19.55 0.69 26.21
CA LEU A 5 19.46 -0.68 25.69
C LEU A 5 18.01 -1.21 25.67
N ALA A 6 17.18 -0.77 26.62
CA ALA A 6 15.78 -1.19 26.72
C ALA A 6 14.89 -0.57 25.62
N PHE A 7 15.15 0.69 25.25
CA PHE A 7 14.39 1.38 24.20
C PHE A 7 14.64 0.77 22.82
N LEU A 8 15.89 0.40 22.52
CA LEU A 8 16.23 -0.21 21.22
C LEU A 8 15.56 -1.59 21.04
N SER A 9 15.46 -2.38 22.11
CA SER A 9 14.82 -3.71 22.09
C SER A 9 13.31 -3.65 21.82
N ILE A 10 12.60 -2.68 22.42
CA ILE A 10 11.15 -2.50 22.23
C ILE A 10 10.82 -2.10 20.78
N CYS A 11 11.66 -1.28 20.14
CA CYS A 11 11.47 -0.87 18.75
C CYS A 11 11.61 -2.05 17.77
N ILE A 12 12.56 -2.96 18.00
CA ILE A 12 12.81 -4.11 17.10
C ILE A 12 11.69 -5.16 17.20
N VAL A 13 11.16 -5.42 18.40
CA VAL A 13 10.08 -6.40 18.55
C VAL A 13 8.78 -5.89 17.93
N SER A 14 8.50 -4.58 18.03
CA SER A 14 7.29 -3.98 17.47
C SER A 14 7.32 -3.84 15.95
N SER A 15 8.48 -3.66 15.32
CA SER A 15 8.61 -3.71 13.86
C SER A 15 8.40 -5.14 13.35
N LEU A 16 9.07 -6.13 13.94
CA LEU A 16 8.99 -7.52 13.50
C LEU A 16 7.57 -8.10 13.61
N ALA A 17 6.85 -7.75 14.68
CA ALA A 17 5.46 -8.16 14.87
C ALA A 17 4.50 -7.51 13.85
N ARG A 18 4.78 -6.27 13.43
CA ARG A 18 4.00 -5.57 12.40
C ARG A 18 4.21 -6.22 11.05
N ASP A 19 5.46 -6.44 10.66
CA ASP A 19 5.85 -7.09 9.42
C ASP A 19 5.12 -8.44 9.31
N THR A 20 5.22 -9.29 10.33
CA THR A 20 4.51 -10.58 10.39
C THR A 20 2.99 -10.47 10.15
N LYS A 21 2.35 -9.39 10.63
CA LYS A 21 0.91 -9.14 10.44
C LYS A 21 0.59 -8.70 9.00
N LEU A 22 1.42 -7.84 8.41
CA LEU A 22 1.30 -7.39 7.02
C LEU A 22 1.50 -8.55 6.05
N GLU A 23 2.56 -9.33 6.25
CA GLU A 23 2.86 -10.51 5.44
C GLU A 23 1.70 -11.52 5.50
N LYS A 24 1.16 -11.78 6.69
CA LYS A 24 0.02 -12.69 6.87
C LYS A 24 -1.23 -12.18 6.12
N TYR A 25 -1.49 -10.88 6.14
CA TYR A 25 -2.60 -10.29 5.39
C TYR A 25 -2.39 -10.44 3.88
N ALA A 26 -1.19 -10.14 3.37
CA ALA A 26 -0.89 -10.22 1.94
C ALA A 26 -0.96 -11.66 1.39
N LYS A 27 -0.55 -12.65 2.18
CA LYS A 27 -0.52 -14.07 1.77
C LYS A 27 -1.89 -14.68 1.45
N GLN A 28 -2.99 -14.07 1.91
CA GLN A 28 -4.35 -14.61 1.68
C GLN A 28 -4.74 -14.73 0.21
N PHE A 29 -4.11 -13.94 -0.68
CA PHE A 29 -4.42 -13.93 -2.12
C PHE A 29 -3.39 -14.66 -2.99
N SER A 30 -2.21 -14.97 -2.44
CA SER A 30 -1.12 -15.70 -3.13
C SER A 30 -0.88 -15.23 -4.58
N PRO A 31 -0.59 -13.94 -4.81
CA PRO A 31 -0.47 -13.38 -6.15
C PRO A 31 0.71 -13.98 -6.93
N LYS A 32 0.57 -14.04 -8.25
CA LYS A 32 1.65 -14.46 -9.15
C LYS A 32 2.43 -13.23 -9.61
N THR A 33 3.72 -13.17 -9.30
CA THR A 33 4.62 -12.14 -9.85
C THR A 33 4.84 -12.37 -11.34
N ILE A 34 4.73 -11.29 -12.12
CA ILE A 34 5.01 -11.22 -13.55
C ILE A 34 6.13 -10.20 -13.73
N VAL A 35 7.16 -10.56 -14.49
CA VAL A 35 8.33 -9.71 -14.74
C VAL A 35 8.47 -9.55 -16.25
N GLU A 36 8.37 -8.32 -16.74
CA GLU A 36 8.44 -7.96 -18.16
C GLU A 36 9.48 -6.85 -18.35
N GLY A 37 10.70 -7.24 -18.71
CA GLY A 37 11.82 -6.28 -18.75
C GLY A 37 12.13 -5.76 -17.34
N ASP A 38 12.01 -4.45 -17.15
CA ASP A 38 12.15 -3.75 -15.87
C ASP A 38 10.82 -3.55 -15.12
N HIS A 39 9.69 -3.93 -15.73
CA HIS A 39 8.37 -3.88 -15.09
C HIS A 39 8.12 -5.10 -14.22
N ILE A 40 7.63 -4.86 -13.00
CA ILE A 40 7.22 -5.90 -12.06
C ILE A 40 5.75 -5.68 -11.71
N SER A 41 4.91 -6.63 -12.11
CA SER A 41 3.48 -6.63 -11.80
C SER A 41 3.13 -7.87 -10.99
N ARG A 42 2.00 -7.84 -10.29
CA ARG A 42 1.49 -8.97 -9.51
C ARG A 42 0.04 -9.24 -9.90
N GLN A 43 -0.20 -10.46 -10.36
CA GLN A 43 -1.54 -10.95 -10.70
C GLN A 43 -2.21 -11.48 -9.44
N TYR A 44 -3.23 -10.78 -8.97
CA TYR A 44 -4.16 -11.20 -7.93
C TYR A 44 -5.41 -11.86 -8.55
N PRO A 45 -6.30 -12.48 -7.75
CA PRO A 45 -7.52 -13.11 -8.28
C PRO A 45 -8.43 -12.16 -9.08
N LYS A 46 -8.62 -10.91 -8.66
CA LYS A 46 -9.45 -9.92 -9.39
C LYS A 46 -8.64 -9.01 -10.30
N PHE A 47 -7.47 -8.55 -9.84
CA PHE A 47 -6.75 -7.48 -10.54
C PHE A 47 -5.29 -7.82 -10.86
N LEU A 48 -4.80 -7.33 -11.99
CA LEU A 48 -3.38 -7.17 -12.24
C LEU A 48 -2.95 -5.82 -11.68
N MET A 49 -1.92 -5.81 -10.84
CA MET A 49 -1.42 -4.59 -10.21
C MET A 49 0.06 -4.37 -10.54
N GLU A 50 0.39 -3.14 -10.89
CA GLU A 50 1.78 -2.68 -11.08
C GLU A 50 2.01 -1.42 -10.24
N VAL A 51 3.17 -1.32 -9.61
CA VAL A 51 3.56 -0.09 -8.92
C VAL A 51 4.12 0.90 -9.94
N THR A 52 3.40 2.00 -10.19
CA THR A 52 3.84 3.03 -11.14
C THR A 52 4.68 4.12 -10.50
N LEU A 53 4.48 4.38 -9.20
CA LEU A 53 5.27 5.33 -8.44
C LEU A 53 5.22 5.00 -6.95
N SER A 54 6.33 5.14 -6.23
CA SER A 54 6.33 5.02 -4.77
C SER A 54 7.44 5.85 -4.12
N PHE A 55 7.21 6.22 -2.86
CA PHE A 55 8.20 6.88 -2.01
C PHE A 55 7.99 6.45 -0.57
N GLY A 56 9.08 6.16 0.15
CA GLY A 56 9.01 5.78 1.57
C GLY A 56 8.27 4.47 1.84
N MET A 57 8.23 3.55 0.88
CA MET A 57 7.54 2.25 0.94
C MET A 57 8.54 1.10 0.86
N ASN A 58 8.35 0.06 1.67
CA ASN A 58 9.05 -1.22 1.51
C ASN A 58 8.13 -2.24 0.81
N GLU A 59 8.72 -3.32 0.29
CA GLU A 59 7.99 -4.30 -0.51
C GLU A 59 6.83 -4.95 0.26
N GLU A 60 7.02 -5.21 1.55
CA GLU A 60 5.98 -5.79 2.40
C GLU A 60 4.76 -4.88 2.56
N THR A 61 4.99 -3.59 2.82
CA THR A 61 3.92 -2.60 2.93
C THR A 61 3.22 -2.43 1.59
N THR A 62 3.97 -2.42 0.48
CA THR A 62 3.40 -2.40 -0.87
C THR A 62 2.48 -3.61 -1.10
N LYS A 63 2.95 -4.84 -0.81
CA LYS A 63 2.14 -6.06 -0.96
C LYS A 63 0.91 -6.09 -0.06
N PHE A 64 1.02 -5.53 1.14
CA PHE A 64 -0.13 -5.34 2.01
C PHE A 64 -1.18 -4.42 1.37
N ILE A 65 -0.77 -3.27 0.82
CA ILE A 65 -1.71 -2.35 0.18
C ILE A 65 -2.32 -2.95 -1.10
N GLU A 66 -1.54 -3.67 -1.93
CA GLU A 66 -2.07 -4.43 -3.07
C GLU A 66 -3.17 -5.42 -2.63
N ALA A 67 -2.94 -6.13 -1.52
CA ALA A 67 -3.94 -7.03 -0.96
C ALA A 67 -5.18 -6.31 -0.41
N VAL A 68 -5.03 -5.11 0.15
CA VAL A 68 -6.16 -4.27 0.57
C VAL A 68 -7.00 -3.83 -0.63
N ILE A 69 -6.35 -3.44 -1.74
CA ILE A 69 -7.02 -3.11 -3.00
C ILE A 69 -7.76 -4.33 -3.54
N GLU A 70 -7.09 -5.48 -3.65
CA GLU A 70 -7.69 -6.72 -4.14
C GLU A 70 -8.96 -7.10 -3.36
N LYS A 71 -8.92 -6.90 -2.04
CA LYS A 71 -10.06 -7.21 -1.18
C LYS A 71 -11.24 -6.28 -1.42
N ASN A 72 -11.01 -4.96 -1.45
CA ASN A 72 -12.05 -3.96 -1.26
C ASN A 72 -12.43 -3.18 -2.52
N PHE A 73 -11.52 -3.05 -3.50
CA PHE A 73 -11.81 -2.34 -4.73
C PHE A 73 -12.75 -3.17 -5.62
N ASN A 74 -13.79 -2.53 -6.15
CA ASN A 74 -14.81 -3.16 -6.99
C ASN A 74 -14.69 -2.82 -8.49
N GLY A 75 -13.69 -2.04 -8.89
CA GLY A 75 -13.51 -1.61 -10.28
C GLY A 75 -14.22 -0.29 -10.66
N ASN A 76 -14.80 0.44 -9.70
CA ASN A 76 -15.51 1.70 -9.94
C ASN A 76 -14.74 2.91 -9.41
N LEU A 77 -14.54 3.92 -10.27
CA LEU A 77 -13.86 5.18 -9.95
C LEU A 77 -14.53 6.00 -8.84
N HIS A 78 -15.82 5.81 -8.64
CA HIS A 78 -16.62 6.57 -7.66
C HIS A 78 -17.00 5.75 -6.42
N ASP A 79 -16.29 4.66 -6.15
CA ASP A 79 -16.51 3.81 -4.98
C ASP A 79 -15.98 4.43 -3.68
N LEU A 80 -16.68 5.45 -3.18
CA LEU A 80 -16.29 6.16 -1.95
C LEU A 80 -16.24 5.24 -0.73
N ASP A 81 -17.15 4.27 -0.63
CA ASP A 81 -17.19 3.32 0.49
C ASP A 81 -16.00 2.37 0.45
N GLY A 82 -15.64 1.87 -0.74
CA GLY A 82 -14.43 1.07 -0.95
C GLY A 82 -13.17 1.87 -0.63
N MET A 83 -13.08 3.14 -1.07
CA MET A 83 -11.97 4.04 -0.76
C MET A 83 -11.79 4.25 0.74
N ASN A 84 -12.88 4.53 1.46
CA ASN A 84 -12.85 4.72 2.92
C ASN A 84 -12.44 3.41 3.63
N THR A 85 -13.00 2.28 3.23
CA THR A 85 -12.66 0.97 3.81
C THR A 85 -11.19 0.62 3.61
N MET A 86 -10.64 0.90 2.42
CA MET A 86 -9.22 0.72 2.15
C MET A 86 -8.36 1.62 3.05
N ALA A 87 -8.69 2.91 3.13
CA ALA A 87 -7.98 3.85 3.99
C ALA A 87 -7.99 3.41 5.46
N GLU A 88 -9.15 3.07 6.02
CA GLU A 88 -9.30 2.58 7.39
C GLU A 88 -8.47 1.32 7.64
N THR A 89 -8.52 0.34 6.73
CA THR A 89 -7.73 -0.89 6.84
C THR A 89 -6.23 -0.60 6.86
N ILE A 90 -5.77 0.35 6.04
CA ILE A 90 -4.37 0.75 5.98
C ILE A 90 -3.96 1.46 7.29
N GLN A 91 -4.78 2.39 7.77
CA GLN A 91 -4.54 3.11 9.03
C GLN A 91 -4.45 2.15 10.23
N ASP A 92 -5.34 1.16 10.31
CA ASP A 92 -5.37 0.18 11.40
C ASP A 92 -4.10 -0.69 11.46
N MET A 93 -3.44 -0.88 10.33
CA MET A 93 -2.29 -1.79 10.19
C MET A 93 -0.96 -1.05 10.24
N LEU A 94 -0.87 0.13 9.62
CA LEU A 94 0.36 0.90 9.49
C LEU A 94 0.48 2.06 10.49
N GLY A 95 -0.65 2.50 11.04
CA GLY A 95 -0.76 3.70 11.85
C GLY A 95 -0.62 4.99 11.05
N GLY A 96 -0.96 6.12 11.68
CA GLY A 96 -1.04 7.42 11.02
C GLY A 96 -2.32 7.59 10.19
N TYR A 97 -2.45 8.75 9.55
CA TYR A 97 -3.57 9.05 8.68
C TYR A 97 -3.20 8.70 7.24
N TRP A 98 -4.11 8.00 6.55
CA TRP A 98 -3.93 7.58 5.18
C TRP A 98 -5.16 7.96 4.35
N SER A 99 -4.93 8.48 3.15
CA SER A 99 -5.96 8.68 2.15
C SER A 99 -5.77 7.69 1.00
N VAL A 100 -6.88 7.30 0.39
CA VAL A 100 -6.90 6.54 -0.86
C VAL A 100 -7.55 7.39 -1.94
N GLN A 101 -6.91 7.49 -3.10
CA GLN A 101 -7.39 8.25 -4.25
C GLN A 101 -7.43 7.35 -5.48
N ILE A 102 -8.48 7.48 -6.29
CA ILE A 102 -8.63 6.73 -7.54
C ILE A 102 -8.64 7.72 -8.71
N PHE A 103 -7.91 7.39 -9.77
CA PHE A 103 -7.73 8.20 -10.97
C PHE A 103 -8.07 7.37 -12.21
N GLU A 104 -8.54 8.04 -13.26
CA GLU A 104 -8.81 7.41 -14.55
C GLU A 104 -7.55 6.90 -15.24
N ASP A 105 -6.39 7.53 -14.97
CA ASP A 105 -5.10 7.17 -15.56
C ASP A 105 -4.04 7.03 -14.45
N PRO A 106 -3.34 5.89 -14.37
CA PRO A 106 -2.34 5.59 -13.33
C PRO A 106 -1.03 6.39 -13.48
N TYR A 107 -0.88 7.17 -14.55
CA TYR A 107 0.30 7.99 -14.82
C TYR A 107 0.08 9.50 -14.55
N ILE A 108 -1.04 9.87 -13.93
CA ILE A 108 -1.31 11.26 -13.50
C ILE A 108 -0.55 11.54 -12.19
N PHE A 109 0.74 11.87 -12.30
CA PHE A 109 1.62 12.09 -11.14
C PHE A 109 1.64 13.53 -10.60
N ALA A 110 0.89 14.46 -11.21
CA ALA A 110 0.88 15.88 -10.84
C ALA A 110 -0.11 16.20 -9.70
N ASN A 111 -0.03 15.48 -8.58
CA ASN A 111 -0.89 15.72 -7.41
C ASN A 111 -0.08 16.31 -6.24
N THR A 112 -0.60 17.37 -5.62
CA THR A 112 0.05 18.01 -4.46
C THR A 112 0.13 17.12 -3.23
N ALA A 113 -0.77 16.13 -3.09
CA ALA A 113 -0.76 15.18 -1.98
C ALA A 113 0.54 14.36 -1.97
N PHE A 114 0.99 13.86 -3.13
CA PHE A 114 2.23 13.10 -3.25
C PHE A 114 3.45 13.91 -2.83
N ARG A 115 3.49 15.21 -3.16
CA ARG A 115 4.62 16.09 -2.81
C ARG A 115 4.75 16.38 -1.32
N ARG A 116 3.65 16.28 -0.57
CA ARG A 116 3.60 16.57 0.86
C ARG A 116 3.70 15.31 1.72
N SER A 117 3.50 14.15 1.11
CA SER A 117 3.44 12.88 1.82
C SER A 117 4.84 12.37 2.18
N SER A 118 4.98 11.91 3.41
CA SER A 118 6.17 11.19 3.87
C SER A 118 6.28 9.74 3.36
N SER A 119 5.18 9.16 2.85
CA SER A 119 5.13 7.79 2.35
C SER A 119 3.89 7.57 1.47
N PHE A 120 4.08 7.13 0.23
CA PHE A 120 2.97 6.84 -0.68
C PHE A 120 3.33 5.77 -1.72
N VAL A 121 2.29 5.19 -2.31
CA VAL A 121 2.38 4.29 -3.45
C VAL A 121 1.22 4.54 -4.42
N VAL A 122 1.50 4.47 -5.71
CA VAL A 122 0.53 4.54 -6.81
C VAL A 122 0.61 3.24 -7.59
N PHE A 123 -0.57 2.66 -7.85
CA PHE A 123 -0.74 1.43 -8.60
C PHE A 123 -1.48 1.68 -9.90
N ASP A 124 -1.06 1.02 -10.97
CA ASP A 124 -1.92 0.68 -12.10
C ASP A 124 -2.69 -0.58 -11.75
N VAL A 125 -4.02 -0.47 -11.67
CA VAL A 125 -4.96 -1.55 -11.38
C VAL A 125 -5.93 -1.66 -12.55
N ASN A 126 -5.62 -2.54 -13.51
CA ASN A 126 -6.37 -2.69 -14.77
C ASN A 126 -6.60 -1.35 -15.50
N LYS A 127 -5.56 -0.52 -15.64
CA LYS A 127 -5.56 0.83 -16.25
C LYS A 127 -6.19 1.94 -15.42
N MET A 128 -6.54 1.69 -14.16
CA MET A 128 -6.95 2.73 -13.22
C MET A 128 -5.83 3.03 -12.24
N GLY A 129 -5.63 4.30 -11.93
CA GLY A 129 -4.69 4.72 -10.89
C GLY A 129 -5.30 4.56 -9.51
N ILE A 130 -4.66 3.83 -8.61
CA ILE A 130 -5.03 3.82 -7.19
C ILE A 130 -3.81 4.26 -6.38
N ALA A 131 -3.95 5.35 -5.63
CA ALA A 131 -2.91 5.82 -4.74
C ALA A 131 -3.30 5.64 -3.27
N ALA A 132 -2.39 5.12 -2.47
CA ALA A 132 -2.44 5.16 -1.02
C ALA A 132 -1.38 6.13 -0.52
N ILE A 133 -1.81 7.15 0.22
CA ILE A 133 -1.00 8.32 0.55
C ILE A 133 -1.05 8.54 2.06
N LYS A 134 0.11 8.57 2.71
CA LYS A 134 0.19 8.95 4.11
C LYS A 134 0.07 10.47 4.25
N GLU A 135 -0.84 10.92 5.09
CA GLU A 135 -1.07 12.34 5.37
C GLU A 135 -0.13 12.81 6.50
N GLY A 136 0.55 13.94 6.26
CA GLY A 136 1.56 14.52 7.17
C GLY A 136 2.93 13.85 7.11
#